data_AF-A0A7J6TCF4-F1
#
_entry.id   AF-A0A7J6TCF4-F1
#
_cell.length_a   1.000
_cell.length_b   1.000
_cell.length_c   1.000
_cell.angle_alpha   90.00
_cell.angle_beta   90.00
_cell.angle_gamma   90.00
#
_symmetry.space_group_name_H-M   'P 1'
#
loop_
_entity.id
_entity.type
_entity.pdbx_description
1 polymer ?
#
loop_
_entity_poly.entity_id
_entity_poly.type
_entity_poly.pdbx_seq_one_letter_code
_entity_poly.pdbx_strand_id
1 'polypeptide(L)'
;VVGICIDGCCPEYLKSAKFHMPNLYQKMLAKPSGHLSIVRSAMPTLTNPNNMSIVTGVSPAHHGISGNYYLDASTGEEVMMTQPELLLCPTIFPEFLNAPDTVVVILTVKHKLLSMLTAGLPSDTQGRWIGLSAERADDETSSSALAK
;
A
#
# COMPACT_ATOMS: atom_id res chain seq x y z
N VAL A 1 -10.85 -7.20 -6.93
CA VAL A 1 -10.82 -6.86 -5.48
C VAL A 1 -10.27 -5.45 -5.34
N VAL A 2 -10.72 -4.65 -4.38
CA VAL A 2 -10.19 -3.30 -4.12
C VAL A 2 -9.81 -3.21 -2.65
N GLY A 3 -8.56 -2.85 -2.37
CA GLY A 3 -8.07 -2.52 -1.03
C GLY A 3 -7.88 -1.01 -0.91
N ILE A 4 -8.30 -0.43 0.22
CA ILE A 4 -8.14 1.00 0.50
C ILE A 4 -7.49 1.14 1.88
N CYS A 5 -6.30 1.74 1.92
CA CYS A 5 -5.67 2.17 3.17
C CYS A 5 -5.94 3.67 3.34
N ILE A 6 -6.75 4.04 4.33
CA ILE A 6 -6.96 5.43 4.71
C ILE A 6 -5.96 5.74 5.82
N ASP A 7 -4.86 6.42 5.47
CA ASP A 7 -3.79 6.70 6.43
C ASP A 7 -4.29 7.56 7.61
N GLY A 8 -3.85 7.21 8.82
CA GLY A 8 -4.28 7.86 10.06
C GLY A 8 -5.77 7.74 10.40
N CYS A 9 -6.52 6.82 9.77
CA CYS A 9 -7.97 6.67 9.99
C CYS A 9 -8.29 6.01 11.34
N CYS A 10 -8.25 6.81 12.39
CA CYS A 10 -8.74 6.44 13.71
C CYS A 10 -10.25 6.07 13.63
N PRO A 11 -10.71 4.96 14.25
CA PRO A 11 -12.12 4.54 14.20
C PRO A 11 -13.12 5.62 14.63
N GLU A 12 -12.71 6.53 15.51
CA GLU A 12 -13.47 7.68 16.00
C GLU A 12 -13.86 8.65 14.87
N TYR A 13 -13.05 8.79 13.82
CA TYR A 13 -13.41 9.60 12.65
C TYR A 13 -14.62 9.02 11.93
N LEU A 14 -14.64 7.70 11.69
CA LEU A 14 -15.75 7.02 11.02
C LEU A 14 -17.03 7.07 11.86
N LYS A 15 -16.91 6.90 13.19
CA LYS A 15 -18.06 7.02 14.12
C LYS A 15 -18.67 8.42 14.07
N SER A 16 -17.84 9.46 14.09
CA SER A 16 -18.28 10.85 14.09
C SER A 16 -18.93 11.25 12.76
N ALA A 17 -18.41 10.74 11.64
CA ALA A 17 -18.90 11.04 10.31
C ALA A 17 -20.08 10.17 9.83
N LYS A 18 -20.66 9.32 10.68
CA LYS A 18 -21.70 8.34 10.30
C LYS A 18 -22.90 8.94 9.55
N PHE A 19 -23.32 10.16 9.91
CA PHE A 19 -24.44 10.85 9.27
C PHE A 19 -24.04 11.54 7.96
N HIS A 20 -22.75 11.79 7.75
CA HIS A 20 -22.21 12.33 6.50
C HIS A 20 -21.85 11.24 5.49
N MET A 21 -21.71 9.99 5.93
CA MET A 21 -21.40 8.83 5.09
C MET A 21 -22.44 7.69 5.26
N PRO A 22 -23.75 7.96 5.08
CA PRO A 22 -24.80 7.00 5.40
C PRO A 22 -24.67 5.70 4.58
N ASN A 23 -24.28 5.79 3.31
CA ASN A 23 -24.09 4.62 2.44
C ASN A 23 -22.96 3.71 2.94
N LEU A 24 -21.83 4.29 3.33
CA LEU A 24 -20.69 3.53 3.84
C LEU A 24 -21.08 2.83 5.15
N TYR A 25 -21.67 3.57 6.08
CA TYR A 25 -22.07 3.04 7.39
C TYR A 25 -23.12 1.92 7.25
N GLN A 26 -24.14 2.11 6.41
CA GLN A 26 -25.15 1.09 6.13
C GLN A 26 -24.51 -0.17 5.54
N LYS A 27 -23.65 -0.02 4.52
CA LYS A 27 -22.98 -1.18 3.88
C LYS A 27 -22.07 -1.93 4.83
N MET A 28 -21.32 -1.24 5.69
CA MET A 28 -20.43 -1.89 6.67
C MET A 28 -21.20 -2.73 7.71
N LEU A 29 -22.41 -2.31 8.09
CA LEU A 29 -23.23 -3.00 9.09
C LEU A 29 -24.22 -4.03 8.51
N ALA A 30 -24.45 -4.02 7.20
CA ALA A 30 -25.42 -4.88 6.53
C ALA A 30 -24.97 -6.35 6.47
N LYS A 31 -25.27 -7.15 7.50
CA LYS A 31 -24.99 -8.60 7.50
C LYS A 31 -25.97 -9.37 6.59
N PRO A 32 -25.51 -10.41 5.85
CA PRO A 32 -24.14 -10.93 5.79
C PRO A 32 -23.24 -10.24 4.75
N SER A 33 -23.77 -9.32 3.94
CA SER A 33 -23.07 -8.67 2.82
C SER A 33 -21.94 -7.71 3.21
N GLY A 34 -21.86 -7.32 4.47
CA GLY A 34 -20.93 -6.33 5.01
C GLY A 34 -20.35 -6.76 6.36
N HIS A 35 -19.21 -6.17 6.69
CA HIS A 35 -18.48 -6.46 7.92
C HIS A 35 -17.74 -5.22 8.41
N LEU A 36 -17.70 -5.03 9.72
CA LEU A 36 -16.90 -4.03 10.41
C LEU A 36 -16.18 -4.69 11.59
N SER A 37 -14.86 -4.56 11.63
CA SER A 37 -14.03 -4.99 12.75
C SER A 37 -12.93 -3.97 13.02
N ILE A 38 -12.47 -3.96 14.27
CA ILE A 38 -11.28 -3.21 14.67
C ILE A 38 -10.12 -4.20 14.73
N VAL A 39 -9.02 -3.84 14.08
CA VAL A 39 -7.79 -4.64 14.03
C VAL A 39 -6.64 -3.86 14.64
N ARG A 40 -5.58 -4.57 15.02
CA ARG A 40 -4.34 -3.94 15.50
C ARG A 40 -3.43 -3.66 14.32
N SER A 41 -2.86 -2.46 14.29
CA SER A 41 -1.78 -2.09 13.39
C SER A 41 -0.47 -2.78 13.79
N ALA A 42 0.50 -2.79 12.88
CA ALA A 42 1.87 -3.12 13.20
C ALA A 42 2.48 -2.06 14.14
N MET A 43 3.47 -2.47 14.94
CA MET A 43 4.31 -1.58 15.75
C MET A 43 5.70 -1.47 15.12
N PRO A 44 6.25 -0.24 14.96
CA PRO A 44 5.64 1.04 15.31
C PRO A 44 4.50 1.44 14.37
N THR A 45 3.55 2.26 14.87
CA THR A 45 2.36 2.70 14.12
C THR A 45 2.69 3.81 13.10
N LEU A 46 3.68 3.56 12.26
CA LEU A 46 4.12 4.44 11.18
C LEU A 46 3.53 3.97 9.84
N THR A 47 3.46 4.89 8.88
CA THR A 47 2.90 4.66 7.54
C THR A 47 3.62 3.54 6.79
N ASN A 48 4.96 3.61 6.66
CA ASN A 48 5.73 2.64 5.87
C ASN A 48 5.61 1.20 6.41
N PRO A 49 5.86 0.93 7.71
CA PRO A 49 5.70 -0.42 8.26
C PRO A 49 4.31 -0.99 8.04
N ASN A 50 3.25 -0.21 8.30
CA ASN A 50 1.89 -0.70 8.19
C ASN A 50 1.45 -0.95 6.74
N ASN A 51 1.81 -0.07 5.81
CA ASN A 51 1.52 -0.30 4.39
C ASN A 51 2.22 -1.57 3.88
N MET A 52 3.48 -1.77 4.27
CA MET A 52 4.22 -2.99 3.90
C MET A 52 3.62 -4.23 4.54
N SER A 53 3.18 -4.18 5.81
CA SER A 53 2.47 -5.29 6.44
C SER A 53 1.17 -5.65 5.70
N ILE A 54 0.42 -4.65 5.22
CA ILE A 54 -0.83 -4.87 4.47
C ILE A 54 -0.55 -5.62 3.16
N VAL A 55 0.47 -5.20 2.41
CA VAL A 55 0.73 -5.75 1.06
C VAL A 55 1.63 -6.98 1.06
N THR A 56 2.28 -7.31 2.16
CA THR A 56 3.09 -8.54 2.31
C THR A 56 2.37 -9.60 3.14
N GLY A 57 1.37 -9.20 3.93
CA GLY A 57 0.63 -10.09 4.84
C GLY A 57 1.42 -10.53 6.08
N VAL A 58 2.60 -9.95 6.33
CA VAL A 58 3.48 -10.31 7.44
C VAL A 58 3.85 -9.09 8.30
N SER A 59 4.46 -9.31 9.46
CA SER A 59 4.88 -8.22 10.36
C SER A 59 6.19 -7.54 9.92
N PRO A 60 6.54 -6.36 10.49
CA PRO A 60 7.80 -5.68 10.19
C PRO A 60 9.05 -6.52 10.43
N ALA A 61 9.01 -7.44 11.38
CA ALA A 61 10.10 -8.38 11.64
C ALA A 61 10.39 -9.32 10.43
N HIS A 62 9.42 -9.51 9.53
CA HIS A 62 9.57 -10.37 8.35
C HIS A 62 9.79 -9.57 7.07
N HIS A 63 9.04 -8.49 6.84
CA HIS A 63 9.21 -7.69 5.61
C HIS A 63 10.36 -6.69 5.70
N GLY A 64 10.97 -6.47 6.88
CA GLY A 64 12.17 -5.66 7.08
C GLY A 64 11.92 -4.17 7.27
N ILE A 65 10.83 -3.61 6.74
CA ILE A 65 10.50 -2.18 6.88
C ILE A 65 9.96 -1.85 8.28
N SER A 66 10.85 -1.44 9.19
CA SER A 66 10.54 -1.13 10.60
C SER A 66 10.28 0.35 10.90
N GLY A 67 10.55 1.25 9.96
CA GLY A 67 10.34 2.69 10.15
C GLY A 67 10.56 3.49 8.87
N ASN A 68 10.90 4.77 9.02
CA ASN A 68 11.26 5.65 7.90
C ASN A 68 12.76 5.66 7.61
N TYR A 69 13.58 5.36 8.61
CA TYR A 69 15.03 5.27 8.52
C TYR A 69 15.56 4.34 9.61
N TYR A 70 16.79 3.86 9.46
CA TYR A 70 17.56 3.19 10.51
C TYR A 70 18.98 3.73 10.54
N LEU A 71 19.69 3.55 11.66
CA LEU A 71 21.10 3.90 11.79
C LEU A 71 21.95 2.69 11.41
N ASP A 72 22.78 2.81 10.38
CA ASP A 72 23.76 1.78 10.04
C ASP A 72 24.91 1.81 11.06
N ALA A 73 25.08 0.72 11.81
CA ALA A 73 26.09 0.63 12.86
C ALA A 73 27.53 0.61 12.33
N SER A 74 27.74 0.25 11.06
CA SER A 74 29.07 0.16 10.44
C SER A 74 29.58 1.51 9.93
N THR A 75 28.68 2.33 9.39
CA THR A 75 29.00 3.65 8.82
C THR A 75 28.65 4.81 9.76
N GLY A 76 27.70 4.60 10.67
CA GLY A 76 27.11 5.66 11.51
C GLY A 76 26.12 6.54 10.76
N GLU A 77 25.69 6.16 9.55
CA GLU A 77 24.79 6.96 8.72
C GLU A 77 23.32 6.57 8.90
N GLU A 78 22.43 7.55 8.75
CA GLU A 78 20.99 7.32 8.69
C GLU A 78 20.59 6.86 7.28
N VAL A 79 20.08 5.65 7.18
CA VAL A 79 19.63 5.04 5.93
C VAL A 79 18.11 5.10 5.83
N MET A 80 17.60 5.73 4.77
CA MET A 80 16.17 5.86 4.52
C MET A 80 15.53 4.54 4.08
N MET A 81 14.47 4.12 4.76
CA MET A 81 13.71 2.90 4.48
C MET A 81 12.60 3.13 3.45
N THR A 82 12.98 3.56 2.24
CA THR A 82 12.04 3.85 1.14
C THR A 82 12.34 3.08 -0.14
N GLN A 83 13.38 2.25 -0.12
CA GLN A 83 13.89 1.57 -1.31
C GLN A 83 13.40 0.11 -1.34
N PRO A 84 12.95 -0.41 -2.49
CA PRO A 84 12.45 -1.78 -2.62
C PRO A 84 13.45 -2.86 -2.18
N GLU A 85 14.75 -2.60 -2.31
CA GLU A 85 15.83 -3.53 -1.96
C GLU A 85 15.90 -3.82 -0.45
N LEU A 86 15.26 -2.99 0.37
CA LEU A 86 15.16 -3.18 1.82
C LEU A 86 14.00 -4.12 2.20
N LEU A 87 13.13 -4.50 1.25
CA LEU A 87 12.09 -5.50 1.49
C LEU A 87 12.70 -6.90 1.50
N LEU A 88 12.45 -7.63 2.59
CA LEU A 88 12.97 -8.99 2.79
C LEU A 88 11.99 -10.08 2.31
N CYS A 89 10.80 -9.70 1.85
CA CYS A 89 9.80 -10.61 1.33
C CYS A 89 9.01 -9.96 0.18
N PRO A 90 8.41 -10.77 -0.72
CA PRO A 90 7.61 -10.24 -1.81
C PRO A 90 6.31 -9.60 -1.30
N THR A 91 5.77 -8.67 -2.10
CA THR A 91 4.38 -8.22 -1.93
C THR A 91 3.44 -9.27 -2.53
N ILE A 92 2.14 -9.16 -2.24
CA ILE A 92 1.10 -10.01 -2.84
C ILE A 92 0.85 -9.70 -4.32
N PHE A 93 1.29 -8.53 -4.82
CA PHE A 93 0.89 -8.04 -6.13
C PHE A 93 1.43 -8.86 -7.32
N PRO A 94 2.70 -9.30 -7.34
CA PRO A 94 3.18 -10.19 -8.39
C PRO A 94 2.40 -11.50 -8.48
N GLU A 95 1.95 -12.04 -7.34
CA GLU A 95 1.17 -13.28 -7.31
C GLU A 95 -0.18 -13.13 -8.01
N PHE A 96 -0.83 -11.96 -7.92
CA PHE A 96 -2.04 -11.68 -8.69
C PHE A 96 -1.81 -11.73 -10.21
N LEU A 97 -0.58 -11.47 -10.68
CA LEU A 97 -0.28 -11.56 -12.10
C LEU A 97 -0.19 -13.00 -12.60
N ASN A 98 -0.15 -14.02 -11.74
CA ASN A 98 -0.22 -15.42 -12.18
C ASN A 98 -1.61 -15.79 -12.74
N ALA A 99 -2.65 -15.03 -12.39
CA ALA A 99 -3.98 -15.19 -12.96
C ALA A 99 -4.07 -14.46 -14.33
N PRO A 100 -4.44 -15.14 -15.44
CA PRO A 100 -4.33 -14.60 -16.80
C PRO A 100 -5.02 -13.25 -17.03
N ASP A 101 -6.24 -13.08 -16.51
CA ASP A 101 -7.09 -11.92 -16.75
C ASP A 101 -7.02 -10.88 -15.63
N THR A 102 -6.06 -11.01 -14.71
CA THR A 102 -5.93 -10.08 -13.60
C THR A 102 -5.03 -8.91 -13.97
N VAL A 103 -5.54 -7.69 -13.73
CA VAL A 103 -4.80 -6.44 -13.80
C VAL A 103 -4.62 -5.89 -12.38
N VAL A 104 -3.39 -5.49 -12.04
CA VAL A 104 -3.07 -4.90 -10.74
C VAL A 104 -2.94 -3.38 -10.89
N VAL A 105 -3.71 -2.61 -10.12
CA VAL A 105 -3.61 -1.15 -10.08
C VAL A 105 -3.23 -0.70 -8.69
N ILE A 106 -2.14 0.05 -8.59
CA ILE A 106 -1.62 0.61 -7.34
C ILE A 106 -1.66 2.13 -7.44
N LEU A 107 -2.44 2.76 -6.55
CA LEU A 107 -2.57 4.22 -6.51
C LEU A 107 -2.10 4.71 -5.14
N THR A 108 -1.18 5.66 -5.12
CA THR A 108 -0.72 6.30 -3.88
C THR A 108 -0.86 7.80 -3.94
N VAL A 109 -0.86 8.45 -2.77
CA VAL A 109 -0.65 9.90 -2.70
C VAL A 109 0.83 10.21 -2.83
N LYS A 110 1.67 9.54 -2.03
CA LYS A 110 3.12 9.76 -1.96
C LYS A 110 3.90 8.87 -2.92
N HIS A 111 4.77 9.47 -3.71
CA HIS A 111 5.56 8.74 -4.70
C HIS A 111 6.57 7.78 -4.06
N LYS A 112 7.18 8.15 -2.92
CA LYS A 112 8.16 7.31 -2.21
C LYS A 112 7.60 5.96 -1.72
N LEU A 113 6.28 5.86 -1.53
CA LEU A 113 5.63 4.62 -1.13
C LEU A 113 5.40 3.70 -2.35
N LEU A 114 5.20 4.30 -3.54
CA LEU A 114 4.89 3.57 -4.76
C LEU A 114 6.01 2.60 -5.12
N SER A 115 7.27 3.02 -5.03
CA SER A 115 8.43 2.16 -5.32
C SER A 115 8.41 0.84 -4.53
N MET A 116 8.19 0.92 -3.21
CA MET A 116 8.11 -0.27 -2.36
C MET A 116 6.87 -1.12 -2.66
N LEU A 117 5.72 -0.50 -2.94
CA LEU A 117 4.49 -1.24 -3.27
C LEU A 117 4.62 -2.00 -4.59
N THR A 118 5.35 -1.46 -5.57
CA THR A 118 5.57 -2.11 -6.87
C THR A 118 6.72 -3.12 -6.85
N ALA A 119 7.30 -3.41 -5.69
CA ALA A 119 8.41 -4.35 -5.57
C ALA A 119 8.04 -5.75 -6.08
N GLY A 120 8.89 -6.30 -6.96
CA GLY A 120 8.70 -7.62 -7.57
C GLY A 120 7.77 -7.64 -8.79
N LEU A 121 7.13 -6.52 -9.15
CA LEU A 121 6.37 -6.44 -10.41
C LEU A 121 7.32 -6.40 -11.61
N PRO A 122 6.96 -7.03 -12.74
CA PRO A 122 7.81 -7.06 -13.92
C PRO A 122 7.95 -5.65 -14.52
N SER A 123 9.15 -5.34 -15.01
CA SER A 123 9.44 -4.05 -15.66
C SER A 123 8.63 -3.84 -16.94
N ASP A 124 8.35 -4.93 -17.67
CA ASP A 124 7.40 -4.93 -18.78
C ASP A 124 6.00 -5.14 -18.22
N THR A 125 5.15 -4.12 -18.35
CA THR A 125 3.79 -4.18 -17.81
C THR A 125 2.90 -5.09 -18.64
N GLN A 126 3.10 -5.18 -19.96
CA GLN A 126 2.18 -5.78 -20.92
C GLN A 126 0.70 -5.37 -20.69
N GLY A 127 0.47 -4.16 -20.13
CA GLY A 127 -0.86 -3.69 -19.72
C GLY A 127 -1.47 -4.41 -18.50
N ARG A 128 -0.71 -5.26 -17.81
CA ARG A 128 -1.18 -6.11 -16.70
C ARG A 128 -1.03 -5.47 -15.33
N TRP A 129 -0.26 -4.39 -15.21
CA TRP A 129 -0.25 -3.59 -13.99
C TRP A 129 0.06 -2.12 -14.24
N ILE A 130 -0.41 -1.26 -13.35
CA ILE A 130 -0.19 0.19 -13.37
C ILE A 130 0.06 0.68 -11.94
N GLY A 131 1.10 1.49 -11.76
CA GLY A 131 1.39 2.18 -10.50
C GLY A 131 1.40 3.69 -10.73
N LEU A 132 0.58 4.46 -10.01
CA LEU A 132 0.50 5.92 -10.13
C LEU A 132 0.60 6.58 -8.76
N SER A 133 1.15 7.79 -8.74
CA SER A 133 1.20 8.61 -7.54
C SER A 133 0.62 10.00 -7.77
N ALA A 134 -0.29 10.44 -6.91
CA ALA A 134 -0.91 11.77 -7.05
C ALA A 134 0.12 12.90 -6.97
N GLU A 135 1.19 12.74 -6.19
CA GLU A 135 2.30 13.71 -6.07
C GLU A 135 3.08 13.90 -7.38
N ARG A 136 3.00 12.96 -8.32
CA ARG A 136 3.63 13.06 -9.65
C ARG A 136 2.64 12.95 -10.80
N ALA A 137 1.36 13.21 -10.54
CA ALA A 137 0.32 13.09 -11.56
C ALA A 137 0.60 13.99 -12.78
N ASP A 138 1.18 15.17 -12.57
CA ASP A 138 1.54 16.10 -13.65
C ASP A 138 2.77 15.60 -14.45
N ASP A 139 3.71 14.94 -13.80
CA ASP A 139 4.92 14.36 -14.44
C ASP A 139 4.57 13.10 -15.26
N GLU A 140 3.57 12.34 -14.80
CA GLU A 140 3.10 11.09 -15.42
C GLU A 140 2.27 11.33 -16.70
N THR A 141 1.97 12.58 -17.05
CA THR A 141 1.37 12.94 -18.36
C THR A 141 2.29 12.62 -19.56
N SER A 142 3.54 12.20 -19.33
CA SER A 142 4.53 11.92 -20.40
C SER A 142 5.23 10.55 -20.33
N SER A 143 4.80 9.59 -19.50
CA SER A 143 5.35 8.22 -19.55
C SER A 143 4.37 7.23 -20.17
N SER A 144 4.73 6.80 -21.37
CA SER A 144 4.07 5.85 -22.27
C SER A 144 3.84 4.44 -21.70
N ALA A 145 2.97 4.28 -20.71
CA ALA A 145 2.53 2.96 -20.21
C ALA A 145 1.07 2.62 -20.57
N LEU A 146 0.45 3.39 -21.45
CA LEU A 146 -0.74 2.98 -22.23
C LEU A 146 -0.30 2.73 -23.68
N ALA A 147 0.52 1.70 -23.88
CA ALA A 147 0.73 1.14 -25.20
C ALA A 147 -0.51 0.29 -25.55
N LYS A 148 -1.21 0.77 -26.59
CA LYS A 148 -2.29 0.18 -27.38
C LYS A 148 -2.60 -1.31 -27.19
#